data_AF-A0A5J5LUW3-F1
#
_entry.id   AF-A0A5J5LUW3-F1
#
_cell.length_a   1.000
_cell.length_b   1.000
_cell.length_c   1.000
_cell.angle_alpha   90.00
_cell.angle_beta   90.00
_cell.angle_gamma   90.00
#
_symmetry.space_group_name_H-M   'P 1'
#
loop_
_entity.id
_entity.type
_entity.pdbx_description
1 polymer ?
#
loop_
_entity_poly.entity_id
_entity_poly.type
_entity_poly.pdbx_seq_one_letter_code
_entity_poly.pdbx_strand_id
1 'polypeptide(L)' 'MNRVVLLDTGIIGLITNPKRAPESLACNCWLQTLIKAGIRVILPEIADYEVRRELLRANKIKGIKRLDELANSISSRAK' A
#
# COMPACT_ATOMS: atom_id res chain seq x y z
N MET A 1 3.11 0.91 -24.02
CA MET A 1 3.33 2.07 -23.11
C MET A 1 3.70 1.55 -21.75
N ASN A 2 4.79 2.05 -21.16
CA ASN A 2 5.25 1.63 -19.83
C ASN A 2 4.59 2.52 -18.76
N ARG A 3 3.49 2.07 -18.16
CA ARG A 3 2.78 2.81 -17.10
C ARG A 3 3.32 2.38 -15.75
N VAL A 4 3.66 3.36 -14.92
CA VAL A 4 4.08 3.15 -13.52
C VAL A 4 3.08 3.86 -12.61
N VAL A 5 2.68 3.21 -11.52
CA VAL A 5 1.78 3.77 -10.51
C VAL A 5 2.55 3.86 -9.19
N LEU A 6 2.67 5.07 -8.65
CA LEU A 6 3.24 5.30 -7.32
C LEU A 6 2.09 5.39 -6.31
N LEU A 7 2.20 4.67 -5.21
CA LEU A 7 1.21 4.72 -4.15
C LEU A 7 1.47 5.90 -3.22
N ASP A 8 0.43 6.69 -2.98
CA ASP A 8 0.43 7.74 -1.94
C ASP A 8 0.02 7.17 -0.57
N THR A 9 0.39 7.88 0.48
CA THR A 9 0.07 7.58 1.90
C THR A 9 -1.42 7.33 2.13
N GLY A 10 -2.32 8.09 1.51
CA GLY A 10 -3.77 7.89 1.66
C GLY A 10 -4.24 6.54 1.14
N ILE A 11 -3.76 6.15 -0.04
CA ILE A 11 -4.08 4.86 -0.66
C ILE A 11 -3.44 3.71 0.12
N ILE A 12 -2.21 3.86 0.58
CA ILE A 12 -1.56 2.87 1.47
C ILE A 12 -2.37 2.67 2.75
N GLY A 13 -2.83 3.76 3.37
CA GLY A 13 -3.68 3.72 4.55
C GLY A 13 -5.00 2.98 4.31
N LEU A 14 -5.65 3.22 3.18
CA LEU A 14 -6.89 2.54 2.80
C LEU A 14 -6.68 1.05 2.50
N ILE A 15 -5.61 0.70 1.78
CA ILE A 15 -5.32 -0.70 1.41
C ILE A 15 -4.95 -1.52 2.65
N THR A 16 -4.19 -0.94 3.58
CA THR A 16 -3.78 -1.59 4.83
C THR A 16 -4.83 -1.49 5.95
N ASN A 17 -5.96 -0.82 5.71
CA ASN A 17 -6.99 -0.61 6.71
C ASN A 17 -7.64 -1.94 7.12
N PRO A 18 -7.65 -2.32 8.41
CA PRO A 18 -8.35 -3.52 8.87
C PRO A 18 -9.87 -3.44 8.69
N LYS A 19 -10.44 -2.23 8.66
CA LYS A 19 -11.87 -2.01 8.46
C LYS A 19 -12.15 -2.10 6.96
N ARG A 20 -12.95 -3.10 6.57
CA ARG A 20 -13.40 -3.33 5.19
C ARG A 20 -14.48 -2.32 4.77
N ALA A 21 -14.18 -1.04 4.90
CA ALA A 21 -15.02 0.01 4.36
C ALA A 21 -15.11 -0.13 2.83
N PRO A 22 -16.22 0.28 2.19
CA PRO A 22 -16.39 0.16 0.74
C PRO A 22 -15.21 0.75 -0.05
N GLU A 23 -14.67 1.88 0.41
CA GLU A 23 -13.51 2.55 -0.19
C GLU A 23 -12.23 1.71 -0.08
N SER A 24 -11.94 1.13 1.09
CA SER A 24 -10.79 0.23 1.28
C SER A 24 -10.88 -1.00 0.37
N LEU A 25 -12.07 -1.58 0.23
CA LEU A 25 -12.31 -2.69 -0.68
C LEU A 25 -12.11 -2.27 -2.14
N ALA A 26 -12.61 -1.10 -2.54
CA ALA A 26 -12.42 -0.57 -3.88
C ALA A 26 -10.94 -0.31 -4.19
N CYS A 27 -10.17 0.26 -3.25
CA CYS A 27 -8.73 0.46 -3.41
C CYS A 27 -7.97 -0.88 -3.52
N ASN A 28 -8.35 -1.88 -2.73
CA ASN A 28 -7.78 -3.22 -2.84
C ASN A 28 -8.09 -3.85 -4.21
N CYS A 29 -9.33 -3.81 -4.67
CA CYS A 29 -9.72 -4.30 -6.00
C CYS A 29 -8.97 -3.57 -7.12
N TRP A 30 -8.85 -2.24 -7.02
CA TRP A 30 -8.09 -1.42 -7.96
C TRP A 30 -6.62 -1.83 -8.01
N LEU A 31 -5.96 -1.98 -6.86
CA LEU A 31 -4.57 -2.43 -6.78
C LEU A 31 -4.41 -3.82 -7.44
N GLN A 32 -5.31 -4.75 -7.14
CA GLN A 32 -5.27 -6.09 -7.73
C GLN A 32 -5.46 -6.06 -9.25
N THR A 33 -6.33 -5.19 -9.78
CA THR A 33 -6.50 -4.99 -11.22
C THR A 33 -5.21 -4.46 -11.87
N LEU A 34 -4.51 -3.52 -11.23
CA LEU A 34 -3.23 -3.02 -11.74
C LEU A 34 -2.17 -4.13 -11.80
N ILE A 35 -2.03 -4.90 -10.72
CA ILE A 35 -1.08 -6.01 -10.65
C ILE A 35 -1.39 -7.07 -11.71
N LYS A 36 -2.66 -7.46 -11.84
CA LYS A 36 -3.10 -8.44 -12.86
C LYS A 36 -2.89 -7.95 -14.29
N ALA A 37 -2.98 -6.64 -14.52
CA ALA A 37 -2.69 -6.02 -15.81
C ALA A 37 -1.17 -5.90 -16.09
N GLY A 38 -0.31 -6.37 -15.19
CA GLY A 38 1.15 -6.27 -15.34
C GLY A 38 1.68 -4.83 -15.19
N ILE A 39 0.89 -3.92 -14.62
CA ILE A 39 1.29 -2.53 -14.41
C ILE A 39 2.25 -2.49 -13.22
N ARG A 40 3.40 -1.83 -13.39
CA ARG A 40 4.37 -1.67 -12.32
C ARG A 40 3.83 -0.72 -11.25
N VAL A 41 3.49 -1.28 -10.09
CA VAL A 41 3.14 -0.52 -8.89
C VAL A 41 4.38 -0.37 -8.02
N ILE A 42 4.65 0.84 -7.54
CA ILE A 42 5.79 1.15 -6.68
C ILE A 42 5.24 1.70 -5.37
N LEU A 43 5.78 1.18 -4.27
CA LEU A 43 5.62 1.75 -2.93
C LEU A 43 6.78 2.71 -2.67
N PRO A 44 6.58 4.04 -2.67
CA PRO A 44 7.64 5.00 -2.38
C PRO A 44 8.11 4.86 -0.93
N GLU A 45 9.43 4.89 -0.71
CA GLU A 45 10.01 4.73 0.62
C GLU A 45 9.55 5.82 1.62
N ILE A 46 9.39 7.06 1.15
CA ILE A 46 8.88 8.16 1.98
C ILE A 46 7.43 7.90 2.42
N ALA A 47 6.59 7.39 1.51
CA ALA A 47 5.20 7.09 1.83
C ALA A 47 5.09 5.91 2.83
N ASP A 48 5.92 4.87 2.67
CA ASP A 48 6.03 3.79 3.68
C ASP A 48 6.46 4.35 5.04
N TYR A 49 7.49 5.19 5.06
CA TYR A 49 8.01 5.79 6.28
C TYR A 49 6.96 6.62 7.01
N GLU A 50 6.20 7.48 6.32
CA GLU A 50 5.19 8.33 6.94
C GLU A 50 4.05 7.53 7.56
N VAL A 51 3.52 6.53 6.82
CA VAL A 51 2.46 5.66 7.34
C VAL A 51 2.97 4.82 8.50
N ARG A 52 4.18 4.25 8.40
CA ARG A 52 4.82 3.46 9.46
C ARG A 52 5.03 4.29 10.72
N ARG A 53 5.53 5.53 10.59
CA ARG A 53 5.75 6.47 11.70
C ARG A 53 4.44 6.72 12.45
N GLU A 54 3.36 6.95 11.73
CA GLU A 54 2.06 7.24 12.34
C GLU A 54 1.46 6.00 13.03
N LEU A 55 1.62 4.81 12.44
CA LEU A 55 1.21 3.56 13.06
C LEU A 55 2.00 3.25 14.34
N LEU A 56 3.30 3.53 14.35
CA LEU A 56 4.15 3.41 15.54
C LEU A 56 3.71 4.39 16.62
N ARG A 57 3.50 5.67 16.26
CA ARG A 57 3.02 6.71 17.17
C ARG A 57 1.69 6.32 17.86
N ALA A 58 0.80 5.65 17.13
CA ALA A 58 -0.49 5.20 17.62
C ALA A 58 -0.48 3.76 18.22
N ASN A 59 0.70 3.14 18.40
CA ASN A 59 0.87 1.76 18.88
C ASN A 59 0.05 0.71 18.09
N LYS A 60 -0.10 0.90 16.78
CA LYS A 60 -0.88 0.04 15.88
C LYS A 60 -0.01 -1.05 15.22
N ILE A 61 0.50 -1.98 16.04
CA ILE A 61 1.38 -3.07 15.57
C ILE A 61 0.76 -3.92 14.44
N LYS A 62 -0.56 -4.20 14.52
CA LYS A 62 -1.28 -4.92 13.46
C LYS A 62 -1.35 -4.16 12.12
N GLY A 63 -1.25 -2.83 12.15
CA GLY A 63 -1.19 -2.01 10.94
C GLY A 63 0.19 -2.10 10.30
N ILE A 64 1.24 -2.07 11.11
CA ILE A 64 2.64 -2.23 10.64
C ILE A 64 2.80 -3.58 9.93
N LYS A 65 2.29 -4.67 10.51
CA LYS A 65 2.33 -5.99 9.87
C LYS A 65 1.66 -6.00 8.49
N ARG A 66 0.51 -5.33 8.33
CA ARG A 66 -0.19 -5.22 7.04
C ARG A 66 0.59 -4.39 6.03
N LEU A 67 1.26 -3.33 6.49
CA LEU A 67 2.14 -2.53 5.66
C LEU A 67 3.33 -3.35 5.15
N ASP A 68 3.92 -4.19 5.99
CA ASP A 68 4.98 -5.12 5.60
C ASP A 68 4.49 -6.18 4.60
N GLU A 69 3.29 -6.74 4.81
CA GLU A 69 2.63 -7.65 3.86
C GLU A 69 2.41 -6.98 2.49
N LEU A 70 1.92 -5.74 2.49
CA LEU A 70 1.75 -4.94 1.27
C LEU A 70 3.07 -4.75 0.53
N ALA A 71 4.11 -4.30 1.23
CA ALA A 71 5.44 -4.08 0.65
C ALA A 71 6.04 -5.35 0.04
N ASN A 72 5.82 -6.50 0.67
CA ASN A 72 6.26 -7.80 0.15
C ASN A 72 5.46 -8.24 -1.09
N SER A 73 4.15 -7.97 -1.12
CA SER A 73 3.30 -8.33 -2.26
C SER A 73 3.55 -7.52 -3.54
N ILE A 74 4.01 -6.28 -3.40
CA ILE A 74 4.22 -5.36 -4.54
C ILE A 74 5.65 -5.49 -5.10
N SER A 75 6.56 -6.20 -4.43
CA SER A 75 8.02 -6.10 -4.58
C SER A 75 8.54 -6.05 -6.03
N SER A 76 8.55 -4.82 -6.56
CA SER A 76 9.59 -4.24 -7.41
C SER A 76 10.13 -3.03 -6.64
N ARG A 77 10.78 -3.28 -5.49
CA ARG A 77 11.49 -2.22 -4.76
C ARG A 77 12.47 -1.61 -5.74
N ALA A 78 12.21 -0.36 -6.15
CA ALA A 78 13.13 0.38 -6.99
C ALA A 78 14.38 0.62 -6.13
N LYS A 79 15.39 -0.22 -6.31
CA LYS A 79 16.76 0.04 -5.86
C LYS A 79 17.34 1.21 -6.65
#